data_AF-A0A1V3P9M9-F1
#
_entry.id   AF-A0A1V3P9M9-F1
#
_cell.length_a   1.000
_cell.length_b   1.000
_cell.length_c   1.000
_cell.angle_alpha   90.00
_cell.angle_beta   90.00
_cell.angle_gamma   90.00
#
_symmetry.space_group_name_H-M   'P 1'
#
loop_
_entity.id
_entity.type
_entity.pdbx_description
1 polymer ?
#
loop_
_entity_poly.entity_id
_entity_poly.type
_entity_poly.pdbx_seq_one_letter_code
_entity_poly.pdbx_strand_id
1 'polypeptide(L)'
;MVKAILTKALDAEIPAQDWYPGSILRQLATYTLSLMSDRMLGAQLQPDFDAVWRAQHAPRSFVAEAMKIAKKILPLLQEIPSEQTKNRLVTEWAKREACWLRVQSSGISLSAEFLETLTTTTTLRKSPVRWGDKAAELWKNGTWARLHEWNKAAEILTPDESDLVERTTAVSSFGFKGFRLIKLQEAWKRAVDGGFV
;
A
#
# COMPACT_ATOMS: atom_id res chain seq x y z
N MET A 1 1.16 7.92 6.56
CA MET A 1 2.28 8.82 6.82
C MET A 1 2.74 9.54 5.54
N VAL A 2 3.34 8.88 4.53
CA VAL A 2 3.73 9.54 3.26
C VAL A 2 2.55 10.13 2.47
N LYS A 3 1.41 9.44 2.40
CA LYS A 3 0.20 9.98 1.75
C LYS A 3 -0.20 11.35 2.28
N ALA A 4 -0.07 11.58 3.60
CA ALA A 4 -0.39 12.87 4.21
C ALA A 4 0.59 13.98 3.81
N ILE A 5 1.88 13.65 3.58
CA ILE A 5 2.88 14.60 3.08
C ILE A 5 2.49 15.04 1.66
N LEU A 6 2.18 14.08 0.78
CA LEU A 6 1.79 14.37 -0.60
C LEU A 6 0.48 15.16 -0.67
N THR A 7 -0.55 14.76 0.09
CA THR A 7 -1.82 15.49 0.15
C THR A 7 -1.63 16.92 0.64
N LYS A 8 -0.86 17.14 1.71
CA LYS A 8 -0.58 18.49 2.20
C LYS A 8 0.14 19.36 1.18
N ALA A 9 1.05 18.78 0.39
CA ALA A 9 1.73 19.52 -0.68
C ALA A 9 0.74 19.99 -1.76
N LEU A 10 -0.18 19.13 -2.19
CA LEU A 10 -1.21 19.51 -3.16
C LEU A 10 -2.21 20.51 -2.58
N ASP A 11 -2.64 20.33 -1.33
CA ASP A 11 -3.56 21.25 -0.64
C ASP A 11 -2.97 22.67 -0.54
N ALA A 12 -1.64 22.80 -0.46
CA ALA A 12 -0.94 24.07 -0.45
C ALA A 12 -0.70 24.63 -1.86
N GLU A 13 -0.35 23.78 -2.84
CA GLU A 13 0.07 24.21 -4.16
C GLU A 13 -1.11 24.56 -5.09
N ILE A 14 -2.20 23.79 -5.05
CA ILE A 14 -3.37 24.00 -5.94
C ILE A 14 -3.97 25.41 -5.78
N PRO A 15 -4.20 25.93 -4.56
CA PRO A 15 -4.75 27.28 -4.39
C PRO A 15 -3.86 28.41 -4.91
N ALA A 16 -2.56 28.17 -5.06
CA ALA A 16 -1.61 29.15 -5.59
C ALA A 16 -1.60 29.22 -7.12
N GLN A 17 -2.30 28.30 -7.81
CA GLN A 17 -2.33 28.24 -9.26
C GLN A 17 -3.33 29.25 -9.85
N ASP A 18 -2.93 29.92 -10.92
CA ASP A 18 -3.73 30.90 -11.66
C ASP A 18 -5.03 30.32 -12.26
N TRP A 19 -5.00 29.03 -12.63
CA TRP A 19 -6.12 28.33 -13.24
C TRP A 19 -7.12 27.77 -12.22
N TYR A 20 -6.84 27.81 -10.91
CA TYR A 20 -7.70 27.21 -9.90
C TYR A 20 -8.85 28.15 -9.50
N PRO A 21 -10.12 27.70 -9.59
CA PRO A 21 -11.30 28.56 -9.42
C PRO A 21 -11.68 28.84 -7.95
N GLY A 22 -10.85 28.45 -6.98
CA GLY A 22 -11.13 28.70 -5.55
C GLY A 22 -12.11 27.73 -4.89
N SER A 23 -12.59 26.69 -5.58
CA SER A 23 -13.54 25.71 -5.05
C SER A 23 -13.08 24.27 -5.32
N ILE A 24 -13.68 23.31 -4.61
CA ILE A 24 -13.48 21.85 -4.79
C ILE A 24 -12.03 21.33 -4.57
N LEU A 25 -11.19 22.07 -3.84
CA LEU A 25 -9.79 21.71 -3.53
C LEU A 25 -9.61 20.24 -3.16
N ARG A 26 -10.38 19.78 -2.17
CA ARG A 26 -10.22 18.43 -1.59
C ARG A 26 -10.54 17.35 -2.61
N GLN A 27 -11.59 17.56 -3.40
CA GLN A 27 -11.98 16.66 -4.48
C GLN A 27 -10.89 16.63 -5.55
N LEU A 28 -10.43 17.81 -6.00
CA LEU A 28 -9.41 17.92 -7.03
C LEU A 28 -8.08 17.27 -6.61
N ALA A 29 -7.58 17.57 -5.41
CA ALA A 29 -6.37 16.97 -4.86
C ALA A 29 -6.49 15.45 -4.75
N THR A 30 -7.63 14.95 -4.25
CA THR A 30 -7.88 13.51 -4.12
C THR A 30 -7.89 12.81 -5.48
N TYR A 31 -8.63 13.33 -6.45
CA TYR A 31 -8.70 12.74 -7.79
C TYR A 31 -7.34 12.80 -8.51
N THR A 32 -6.58 13.87 -8.32
CA THR A 32 -5.23 14.01 -8.85
C THR A 32 -4.31 12.90 -8.33
N LEU A 33 -4.25 12.71 -7.00
CA LEU A 33 -3.44 11.65 -6.39
C LEU A 33 -3.90 10.25 -6.81
N SER A 34 -5.22 10.02 -6.85
CA SER A 34 -5.79 8.74 -7.27
C SER A 34 -5.44 8.42 -8.72
N LEU A 35 -5.59 9.38 -9.63
CA LEU A 35 -5.27 9.17 -11.04
C LEU A 35 -3.78 8.93 -11.23
N MET A 36 -2.92 9.74 -10.62
CA MET A 36 -1.47 9.51 -10.67
C MET A 36 -1.12 8.11 -10.13
N SER A 37 -1.70 7.71 -9.01
CA SER A 37 -1.48 6.38 -8.42
C SER A 37 -1.91 5.25 -9.35
N ASP A 38 -3.05 5.39 -10.02
CA ASP A 38 -3.56 4.42 -11.00
C ASP A 38 -2.61 4.28 -12.19
N ARG A 39 -2.13 5.40 -12.75
CA ARG A 39 -1.15 5.40 -13.86
C ARG A 39 0.20 4.81 -13.46
N MET A 40 0.72 5.17 -12.29
CA MET A 40 1.97 4.61 -11.76
C MET A 40 1.85 3.10 -11.53
N LEU A 41 0.72 2.65 -10.98
CA LEU A 41 0.46 1.23 -10.77
C LEU A 41 0.42 0.45 -12.09
N GLY A 42 -0.25 1.00 -13.11
CA GLY A 42 -0.27 0.42 -14.46
C GLY A 42 1.12 0.31 -15.10
N ALA A 43 2.03 1.23 -14.77
CA ALA A 43 3.43 1.20 -15.20
C ALA A 43 4.36 0.39 -14.28
N GLN A 44 3.83 -0.22 -13.20
CA GLN A 44 4.62 -0.88 -12.15
C GLN A 44 5.70 0.05 -11.54
N LEU A 45 5.38 1.33 -11.39
CA LEU A 45 6.23 2.35 -10.80
C LEU A 45 5.59 2.91 -9.53
N GLN A 46 6.41 3.51 -8.67
CA GLN A 46 5.95 4.25 -7.51
C GLN A 46 6.98 5.33 -7.11
N PRO A 47 6.57 6.37 -6.35
CA PRO A 47 7.53 7.26 -5.71
C PRO A 47 8.41 6.49 -4.71
N ASP A 48 9.65 6.92 -4.52
CA ASP A 48 10.48 6.43 -3.41
C ASP A 48 9.89 6.93 -2.08
N PHE A 49 8.96 6.14 -1.53
CA PHE A 49 8.26 6.49 -0.30
C PHE A 49 9.19 6.62 0.91
N ASP A 50 10.34 5.92 0.94
CA ASP A 50 11.30 6.03 2.04
C ASP A 50 12.11 7.32 1.94
N ALA A 51 12.46 7.76 0.73
CA ALA A 51 13.05 9.08 0.51
C ALA A 51 12.06 10.19 0.87
N VAL A 52 10.80 10.10 0.43
CA VAL A 52 9.75 11.08 0.77
C VAL A 52 9.50 11.13 2.28
N TRP A 53 9.45 9.97 2.94
CA TRP A 53 9.30 9.89 4.38
C TRP A 53 10.47 10.53 5.12
N ARG A 54 11.72 10.28 4.73
CA ARG A 54 12.89 10.89 5.37
C ARG A 54 12.96 12.39 5.14
N ALA A 55 12.63 12.86 3.93
CA ALA A 55 12.63 14.27 3.59
C ALA A 55 11.48 15.05 4.26
N GLN A 56 10.43 14.36 4.72
CA GLN A 56 9.19 14.96 5.24
C GLN A 56 8.57 16.00 4.28
N HIS A 57 8.85 15.89 2.98
CA HIS A 57 8.41 16.83 1.95
C HIS A 57 8.18 16.10 0.62
N ALA A 58 7.25 16.61 -0.20
CA ALA A 58 6.96 16.04 -1.50
C ALA A 58 8.08 16.38 -2.51
N PRO A 59 8.50 15.45 -3.39
CA PRO A 59 9.47 15.76 -4.44
C PRO A 59 8.91 16.84 -5.38
N ARG A 60 9.77 17.77 -5.82
CA ARG A 60 9.36 18.85 -6.74
C ARG A 60 8.79 18.30 -8.05
N SER A 61 9.38 17.24 -8.61
CA SER A 61 8.88 16.56 -9.81
C SER A 61 7.45 16.04 -9.61
N PHE A 62 7.16 15.48 -8.44
CA PHE A 62 5.83 14.99 -8.08
C PHE A 62 4.80 16.12 -8.02
N VAL A 63 5.14 17.23 -7.36
CA VAL A 63 4.23 18.39 -7.25
C VAL A 63 3.98 19.01 -8.63
N ALA A 64 5.03 19.19 -9.43
CA ALA A 64 4.92 19.74 -10.78
C ALA A 64 4.04 18.87 -11.69
N GLU A 65 4.23 17.54 -11.66
CA GLU A 65 3.37 16.62 -12.41
C GLU A 65 1.93 16.65 -11.88
N ALA A 66 1.74 16.66 -10.56
CA ALA A 66 0.42 16.76 -9.95
C ALA A 66 -0.33 18.01 -10.39
N MET A 67 0.33 19.17 -10.53
CA MET A 67 -0.34 20.39 -11.00
C MET A 67 -0.78 20.28 -12.47
N LYS A 68 0.03 19.66 -13.34
CA LYS A 68 -0.35 19.38 -14.74
C LYS A 68 -1.57 18.46 -14.80
N ILE A 69 -1.61 17.43 -13.98
CA ILE A 69 -2.71 16.46 -13.91
C ILE A 69 -3.96 17.12 -13.31
N ALA A 70 -3.83 17.87 -12.22
CA ALA A 70 -4.94 18.58 -11.57
C ALA A 70 -5.62 19.55 -12.55
N LYS A 71 -4.84 20.34 -13.30
CA LYS A 71 -5.38 21.25 -14.32
C LYS A 71 -6.23 20.53 -15.37
N LYS A 72 -5.85 19.31 -15.76
CA LYS A 72 -6.60 18.49 -16.73
C LYS A 72 -7.82 17.79 -16.10
N ILE A 73 -7.76 17.43 -14.82
CA ILE A 73 -8.88 16.80 -14.09
C ILE A 73 -9.97 17.81 -13.77
N LEU A 74 -9.62 19.05 -13.46
CA LEU A 74 -10.55 20.10 -13.06
C LEU A 74 -11.82 20.19 -13.94
N PRO A 75 -11.73 20.30 -15.29
CA PRO A 75 -12.92 20.33 -16.14
C PRO A 75 -13.74 19.03 -16.07
N LEU A 76 -13.11 17.86 -15.92
CA LEU A 76 -13.82 16.58 -15.80
C LEU A 76 -14.68 16.50 -14.53
N LEU A 77 -14.27 17.22 -13.47
CA LEU A 77 -15.04 17.33 -12.23
C LEU A 77 -16.16 18.37 -12.36
N GLN A 78 -15.90 19.51 -13.01
CA GLN A 78 -16.88 20.62 -13.10
C GLN A 78 -17.98 20.38 -14.13
N GLU A 79 -17.66 19.76 -15.27
CA GLU A 79 -18.60 19.55 -16.37
C GLU A 79 -19.43 18.29 -16.14
N ILE A 80 -20.45 18.35 -15.29
CA ILE A 80 -21.32 17.19 -15.03
C ILE A 80 -22.09 16.80 -16.31
N PRO A 81 -22.00 15.55 -16.79
CA PRO A 81 -22.70 15.11 -18.00
C PRO A 81 -24.22 15.28 -17.83
N SER A 82 -24.91 15.83 -18.83
CA SER A 82 -26.34 16.19 -18.78
C SER A 82 -27.25 15.06 -18.27
N GLU A 83 -26.94 13.81 -18.61
CA GLU A 83 -27.60 12.59 -18.13
C GLU A 83 -27.55 12.42 -16.60
N GLN A 84 -26.52 12.97 -15.96
CA GLN A 84 -26.26 12.97 -14.52
C GLN A 84 -26.65 14.31 -13.85
N THR A 85 -26.98 15.35 -14.62
CA THR A 85 -27.05 16.77 -14.18
C THR A 85 -28.36 17.20 -13.52
N LYS A 86 -29.36 16.34 -13.29
CA LYS A 86 -30.57 16.76 -12.56
C LYS A 86 -30.21 17.21 -11.12
N ASN A 87 -30.04 18.52 -10.94
CA ASN A 87 -29.81 19.26 -9.69
C ASN A 87 -28.59 18.80 -8.86
N ARG A 88 -27.47 18.42 -9.49
CA ARG A 88 -26.29 17.94 -8.73
C ARG A 88 -25.20 19.00 -8.62
N LEU A 89 -24.72 19.18 -7.40
CA LEU A 89 -23.51 19.94 -7.11
C LEU A 89 -22.27 19.13 -7.50
N VAL A 90 -21.21 19.82 -7.90
CA VAL A 90 -19.90 19.20 -8.23
C VAL A 90 -19.36 18.34 -7.07
N THR A 91 -19.60 18.77 -5.83
CA THR A 91 -19.20 18.05 -4.61
C THR A 91 -19.93 16.72 -4.43
N GLU A 92 -21.18 16.60 -4.89
CA GLU A 92 -21.94 15.35 -4.89
C GLU A 92 -21.59 14.47 -6.09
N TRP A 93 -21.34 15.09 -7.26
CA TRP A 93 -20.85 14.38 -8.43
C TRP A 93 -19.52 13.68 -8.17
N ALA A 94 -18.57 14.37 -7.53
CA ALA A 94 -17.25 13.83 -7.21
C ALA A 94 -17.28 12.62 -6.25
N LYS A 95 -18.41 12.35 -5.56
CA LYS A 95 -18.57 11.17 -4.70
C LYS A 95 -19.07 9.94 -5.45
N ARG A 96 -19.52 10.09 -6.69
CA ARG A 96 -20.09 8.98 -7.47
C ARG A 96 -19.00 8.21 -8.19
N GLU A 97 -19.17 6.89 -8.25
CA GLU A 97 -18.30 5.99 -9.02
C GLU A 97 -18.22 6.39 -10.50
N ALA A 98 -19.32 6.85 -11.09
CA ALA A 98 -19.34 7.33 -12.47
C ALA A 98 -18.37 8.50 -12.73
N CYS A 99 -18.13 9.37 -11.73
CA CYS A 99 -17.15 10.43 -11.84
C CYS A 99 -15.73 9.87 -11.85
N TRP A 100 -15.44 8.91 -10.95
CA TRP A 100 -14.17 8.18 -10.96
C TRP A 100 -13.92 7.46 -12.28
N LEU A 101 -14.88 6.69 -12.78
CA LEU A 101 -14.74 5.97 -14.05
C LEU A 101 -14.45 6.92 -15.21
N ARG A 102 -15.09 8.10 -15.25
CA ARG A 102 -14.79 9.13 -16.25
C ARG A 102 -13.35 9.64 -16.16
N VAL A 103 -12.87 9.95 -14.96
CA VAL A 103 -11.49 10.43 -14.77
C VAL A 103 -10.49 9.31 -15.06
N GLN A 104 -10.75 8.08 -14.61
CA GLN A 104 -9.90 6.92 -14.83
C GLN A 104 -9.79 6.56 -16.31
N SER A 105 -10.89 6.61 -17.06
CA SER A 105 -10.94 6.38 -18.52
C SER A 105 -10.43 7.55 -19.36
N SER A 106 -10.12 8.70 -18.74
CA SER A 106 -9.56 9.83 -19.47
C SER A 106 -8.18 9.50 -20.04
N GLY A 107 -7.85 10.05 -21.21
CA GLY A 107 -6.52 9.94 -21.84
C GLY A 107 -5.41 10.72 -21.13
N ILE A 108 -5.63 11.15 -19.89
CA ILE A 108 -4.63 11.85 -19.09
C ILE A 108 -3.54 10.85 -18.70
N SER A 109 -2.34 11.06 -19.23
CA SER A 109 -1.13 10.29 -18.94
C SER A 109 -0.15 11.08 -18.09
N LEU A 110 0.74 10.36 -17.41
CA LEU A 110 1.92 10.92 -16.76
C LEU A 110 2.98 11.25 -17.81
N SER A 111 3.76 12.30 -17.58
CA SER A 111 4.89 12.66 -18.44
C SER A 111 6.04 11.65 -18.31
N ALA A 112 6.76 11.42 -19.42
CA ALA A 112 7.92 10.52 -19.43
C ALA A 112 9.00 10.97 -18.44
N GLU A 113 9.28 12.28 -18.40
CA GLU A 113 10.21 12.90 -17.44
C GLU A 113 9.82 12.57 -15.99
N PHE A 114 8.53 12.63 -15.64
CA PHE A 114 8.10 12.26 -14.29
C PHE A 114 8.30 10.76 -14.03
N LEU A 115 7.97 9.89 -14.99
CA LEU A 115 8.13 8.45 -14.85
C LEU A 115 9.59 8.04 -14.60
N GLU A 116 10.55 8.73 -15.20
CA GLU A 116 11.99 8.52 -14.98
C GLU A 116 12.43 8.85 -13.54
N THR A 117 11.68 9.70 -12.82
CA THR A 117 11.96 10.00 -11.41
C THR A 117 11.41 8.94 -10.44
N LEU A 118 10.60 7.99 -10.93
CA LEU A 118 9.99 6.95 -10.12
C LEU A 118 10.90 5.74 -10.01
N THR A 119 10.66 4.95 -8.97
CA THR A 119 11.30 3.65 -8.80
C THR A 119 10.34 2.55 -9.21
N THR A 120 10.89 1.43 -9.69
CA THR A 120 10.08 0.25 -9.98
C THR A 120 9.48 -0.28 -8.69
N THR A 121 8.23 -0.73 -8.77
CA THR A 121 7.51 -1.41 -7.69
C THR A 121 8.12 -2.79 -7.39
N THR A 122 9.36 -3.09 -7.84
CA THR A 122 10.15 -4.30 -7.55
C THR A 122 10.39 -4.50 -6.06
N THR A 123 10.18 -3.49 -5.22
CA THR A 123 9.74 -3.75 -3.86
C THR A 123 8.22 -3.95 -3.86
N LEU A 124 7.78 -5.16 -4.23
CA LEU A 124 6.67 -5.74 -3.50
C LEU A 124 7.14 -5.71 -2.05
N ARG A 125 6.78 -4.65 -1.32
CA ARG A 125 6.47 -4.81 0.07
C ARG A 125 5.29 -5.80 0.05
N LYS A 126 5.61 -7.10 -0.04
CA LYS A 126 5.02 -8.05 0.89
C LYS A 126 5.11 -7.28 2.20
N SER A 127 3.98 -6.72 2.66
CA SER A 127 3.86 -6.33 4.07
C SER A 127 4.63 -7.38 4.84
N PRO A 128 5.67 -7.04 5.63
CA PRO A 128 6.54 -8.04 6.26
C PRO A 128 5.60 -9.11 6.78
N VAL A 129 5.66 -10.32 6.18
CA VAL A 129 4.61 -11.32 6.36
C VAL A 129 4.41 -11.38 7.85
N ARG A 130 3.23 -10.96 8.33
CA ARG A 130 3.04 -10.89 9.78
C ARG A 130 3.36 -12.28 10.26
N TRP A 131 4.21 -12.39 11.27
CA TRP A 131 4.74 -13.69 11.65
C TRP A 131 3.61 -14.73 11.87
N GLY A 132 2.42 -14.29 12.29
CA GLY A 132 1.18 -15.10 12.30
C GLY A 132 0.78 -15.72 10.96
N ASP A 133 0.80 -14.97 9.87
CA ASP A 133 0.46 -15.45 8.53
C ASP A 133 1.50 -16.47 8.05
N LYS A 134 2.80 -16.19 8.28
CA LYS A 134 3.90 -17.11 7.96
C LYS A 134 3.78 -18.40 8.78
N ALA A 135 3.53 -18.29 10.08
CA ALA A 135 3.40 -19.45 10.94
C ALA A 135 2.17 -20.32 10.58
N ALA A 136 1.07 -19.71 10.15
CA ALA A 136 -0.09 -20.43 9.63
C ALA A 136 0.21 -21.15 8.30
N GLU A 137 1.01 -20.54 7.42
CA GLU A 137 1.46 -21.17 6.17
C GLU A 137 2.39 -22.36 6.45
N LEU A 138 3.36 -22.20 7.36
CA LEU A 138 4.23 -23.28 7.85
C LEU A 138 3.46 -24.42 8.52
N TRP A 139 2.28 -24.13 9.06
CA TRP A 139 1.38 -25.15 9.58
C TRP A 139 0.66 -25.90 8.46
N LYS A 140 0.11 -25.19 7.48
CA LYS A 140 -0.60 -25.80 6.34
C LYS A 140 0.27 -26.74 5.53
N ASN A 141 1.55 -26.42 5.37
CA ASN A 141 2.49 -27.26 4.62
C ASN A 141 3.21 -28.33 5.49
N GLY A 142 2.78 -28.50 6.74
CA GLY A 142 3.33 -29.52 7.65
C GLY A 142 4.75 -29.24 8.16
N THR A 143 5.28 -28.03 7.97
CA THR A 143 6.65 -27.71 8.39
C THR A 143 6.83 -27.78 9.90
N TRP A 144 5.83 -27.41 10.70
CA TRP A 144 5.94 -27.55 12.16
C TRP A 144 6.04 -29.01 12.63
N ALA A 145 5.41 -29.95 11.93
CA ALA A 145 5.56 -31.37 12.22
C ALA A 145 6.98 -31.85 11.91
N ARG A 146 7.54 -31.42 10.77
CA ARG A 146 8.95 -31.68 10.44
C ARG A 146 9.91 -31.06 11.46
N LEU A 147 9.58 -29.86 11.94
CA LEU A 147 10.38 -29.18 12.97
C LEU A 147 10.38 -29.95 14.28
N HIS A 148 9.20 -30.43 14.71
CA HIS A 148 9.08 -31.25 15.89
C HIS A 148 9.93 -32.52 15.79
N GLU A 149 9.82 -33.25 14.68
CA GLU A 149 10.61 -34.48 14.47
C GLU A 149 12.11 -34.21 14.39
N TRP A 150 12.53 -33.15 13.68
CA TRP A 150 13.94 -32.77 13.62
C TRP A 150 14.50 -32.39 15.00
N ASN A 151 13.72 -31.68 15.81
CA ASN A 151 14.16 -31.26 17.14
C ASN A 151 14.32 -32.44 18.12
N LYS A 152 13.67 -33.58 17.91
CA LYS A 152 13.90 -34.79 18.73
C LYS A 152 15.33 -35.30 18.63
N ALA A 153 16.01 -35.07 17.50
CA ALA A 153 17.40 -35.45 17.30
C ALA A 153 18.37 -34.28 17.54
N ALA A 154 17.96 -33.05 17.20
CA ALA A 154 18.82 -31.88 17.29
C ALA A 154 18.88 -31.28 18.71
N GLU A 155 17.81 -31.41 19.51
CA GLU A 155 17.68 -30.89 20.89
C GLU A 155 18.06 -29.40 21.05
N ILE A 156 17.79 -28.58 20.03
CA ILE A 156 18.20 -27.17 20.00
C ILE A 156 17.11 -26.26 20.62
N LEU A 157 15.84 -26.64 20.51
CA LEU A 157 14.74 -25.86 21.10
C LEU A 157 14.67 -26.01 22.61
N THR A 158 14.27 -24.94 23.31
CA THR A 158 14.00 -25.02 24.74
C THR A 158 12.78 -25.90 25.04
N PRO A 159 12.63 -26.47 26.26
CA PRO A 159 11.49 -27.32 26.59
C PRO A 159 10.13 -26.67 26.31
N ASP A 160 9.99 -25.38 26.65
CA ASP A 160 8.77 -24.61 26.41
C ASP A 160 8.47 -24.41 24.92
N GLU A 161 9.50 -24.23 24.10
CA GLU A 161 9.35 -24.08 22.66
C GLU A 161 9.03 -25.41 21.98
N SER A 162 9.66 -26.50 22.41
CA SER A 162 9.42 -27.84 21.88
C SER A 162 7.97 -28.29 22.14
N ASP A 163 7.45 -28.11 23.36
CA ASP A 163 6.05 -28.38 23.70
C ASP A 163 5.09 -27.50 22.88
N LEU A 164 5.45 -26.24 22.65
CA LEU A 164 4.62 -25.36 21.84
C LEU A 164 4.59 -25.77 20.36
N VAL A 165 5.73 -26.19 19.79
CA VAL A 165 5.82 -26.70 18.42
C VAL A 165 5.05 -28.02 18.29
N GLU A 166 5.17 -28.94 19.24
CA GLU A 166 4.40 -30.19 19.27
C GLU A 166 2.89 -29.93 19.19
N ARG A 167 2.39 -29.00 20.00
CA ARG A 167 0.98 -28.61 20.01
C ARG A 167 0.49 -28.08 18.68
N THR A 168 1.36 -27.48 17.85
CA THR A 168 0.95 -27.05 16.51
C THR A 168 0.62 -28.23 15.59
N THR A 169 1.16 -29.42 15.85
CA THR A 169 0.90 -30.62 15.03
C THR A 169 -0.45 -31.27 15.36
N ALA A 170 -0.93 -31.11 16.59
CA ALA A 170 -2.16 -31.73 17.08
C ALA A 170 -3.44 -30.89 16.86
N VAL A 171 -3.32 -29.60 16.54
CA VAL A 171 -4.49 -28.72 16.33
C VAL A 171 -5.09 -28.89 14.93
N SER A 172 -6.42 -28.79 14.83
CA SER A 172 -7.14 -28.82 13.55
C SER A 172 -7.14 -27.48 12.80
N SER A 173 -6.76 -26.38 13.46
CA SER A 173 -6.62 -25.05 12.87
C SER A 173 -5.57 -24.20 13.58
N PHE A 174 -4.89 -23.33 12.84
CA PHE A 174 -3.84 -22.47 13.39
C PHE A 174 -4.43 -21.25 14.11
N GLY A 175 -4.58 -21.35 15.44
CA GLY A 175 -5.21 -20.33 16.29
C GLY A 175 -4.26 -19.58 17.25
N PHE A 176 -2.94 -19.71 17.10
CA PHE A 176 -1.96 -19.17 18.04
C PHE A 176 -1.81 -17.63 17.92
N LYS A 177 -1.90 -16.93 19.06
CA LYS A 177 -1.83 -15.46 19.15
C LYS A 177 -0.98 -15.01 20.35
N GLY A 178 -0.60 -13.73 20.37
CA GLY A 178 0.09 -13.10 21.50
C GLY A 178 1.42 -13.77 21.83
N PHE A 179 1.67 -14.01 23.12
CA PHE A 179 2.92 -14.60 23.61
C PHE A 179 3.28 -15.94 22.96
N ARG A 180 2.29 -16.82 22.72
CA ARG A 180 2.52 -18.11 22.03
C ARG A 180 3.04 -17.91 20.61
N LEU A 181 2.53 -16.90 19.91
CA LEU A 181 2.97 -16.61 18.56
C LEU A 181 4.42 -16.09 18.55
N ILE A 182 4.80 -15.28 19.55
CA ILE A 182 6.19 -14.81 19.75
C ILE A 182 7.13 -16.00 20.00
N LYS A 183 6.73 -16.93 20.87
CA LYS A 183 7.52 -18.15 21.16
C LYS A 183 7.71 -19.06 19.95
N LEU A 184 6.70 -19.20 19.08
CA LEU A 184 6.87 -19.89 17.81
C LEU A 184 7.89 -19.18 16.90
N GLN A 185 8.00 -17.86 16.96
CA GLN A 185 8.99 -17.09 16.20
C GLN A 185 10.41 -17.35 16.69
N GLU A 186 10.60 -17.36 18.01
CA GLU A 186 11.88 -17.66 18.66
C GLU A 186 12.32 -19.09 18.33
N ALA A 187 11.40 -20.06 18.45
CA ALA A 187 11.64 -21.45 18.10
C ALA A 187 12.05 -21.61 16.62
N TRP A 188 11.31 -20.98 15.70
CA TRP A 188 11.63 -21.01 14.28
C TRP A 188 13.02 -20.43 13.99
N LYS A 189 13.35 -19.28 14.58
CA LYS A 189 14.66 -18.66 14.39
C LYS A 189 15.77 -19.57 14.89
N ARG A 190 15.63 -20.11 16.10
CA ARG A 190 16.61 -21.01 16.70
C ARG A 190 16.81 -22.29 15.90
N ALA A 191 15.73 -22.85 15.34
CA ALA A 191 15.83 -24.01 14.47
C ALA A 191 16.56 -23.72 13.16
N VAL A 192 16.25 -22.60 12.50
CA VAL A 192 16.94 -22.18 11.28
C VAL A 192 18.43 -21.93 11.54
N ASP A 193 18.76 -21.24 12.63
CA ASP A 193 20.15 -21.02 13.05
C ASP A 193 20.86 -22.34 13.39
N GLY A 194 20.10 -23.35 13.82
CA GLY A 194 20.56 -24.72 14.09
C GLY A 194 20.60 -25.66 12.88
N GLY A 195 20.26 -25.17 11.67
CA GLY A 195 20.35 -25.95 10.43
C GLY A 195 19.07 -26.66 9.99
N PHE A 196 17.89 -26.20 10.43
CA PHE A 196 16.58 -26.78 10.07
C PHE A 196 16.07 -26.41 8.66
N VAL A 197 16.90 -25.94 7.73
CA VAL A 197 16.48 -25.56 6.36
C VAL A 197 17.30 -26.27 5.30
#